data_AF-A0AAX2EJX3-F1
#
_entry.id   AF-A0AAX2EJX3-F1
#
_cell.length_a   1.000
_cell.length_b   1.000
_cell.length_c   1.000
_cell.angle_alpha   90.00
_cell.angle_beta   90.00
_cell.angle_gamma   90.00
#
_symmetry.space_group_name_H-M   'P 1'
#
loop_
_entity.id
_entity.type
_entity.pdbx_description
1 polymer ?
#
loop_
_entity_poly.entity_id
_entity_poly.type
_entity_poly.pdbx_seq_one_letter_code
_entity_poly.pdbx_strand_id
1 'polypeptide(L)' 'MREYFAFEIEANGKPIYAFGEWEGSNNYTTDAKLAQEENVVAYGEIKDGRYIELFKK' A
#
# COMPACT_ATOMS: atom_id res chain seq x y z
N MET A 1 23.76 -0.40 0.79
CA MET A 1 23.21 0.63 -0.11
C MET A 1 21.69 0.49 -0.01
N ARG A 2 20.94 1.54 0.31
CA ARG A 2 19.47 1.45 0.41
C ARG A 2 18.90 2.02 -0.89
N GLU A 3 18.22 1.17 -1.64
CA GLU A 3 17.50 1.57 -2.84
C GLU A 3 16.14 2.12 -2.41
N TYR A 4 15.84 3.35 -2.83
CA TYR A 4 14.58 4.02 -2.54
C TYR A 4 13.77 4.05 -3.83
N PHE A 5 12.65 3.35 -3.84
CA PHE A 5 11.72 3.36 -4.97
C PHE A 5 10.75 4.52 -4.78
N ALA A 6 10.70 5.41 -5.77
CA ALA A 6 9.69 6.46 -5.85
C ALA A 6 8.42 5.84 -6.46
N PHE A 7 7.51 5.38 -5.61
CA PHE A 7 6.15 5.10 -6.05
C PHE A 7 5.33 6.38 -5.91
N GLU A 8 4.56 6.66 -6.96
CA GLU A 8 3.83 7.90 -7.13
C GLU A 8 2.70 7.98 -6.10
N ILE A 9 2.99 8.65 -5.00
CA ILE A 9 1.98 9.15 -4.08
C ILE A 9 1.30 10.36 -4.74
N GLU A 10 0.62 10.18 -5.87
CA GLU A 10 -0.04 11.23 -6.70
C GLU A 10 0.52 12.66 -6.52
N ALA A 11 1.83 12.88 -6.64
CA ALA A 11 2.49 14.17 -6.34
C ALA A 11 2.14 14.88 -4.99
N ASN A 12 1.29 14.29 -4.14
CA ASN A 12 0.59 14.94 -3.03
C ASN A 12 0.76 14.20 -1.69
N GLY A 13 1.45 13.04 -1.69
CA GLY A 13 1.78 12.34 -0.46
C GLY A 13 0.60 11.62 0.21
N LYS A 14 -0.54 11.44 -0.49
CA LYS A 14 -1.74 10.79 0.01
C LYS A 14 -1.89 9.30 -0.36
N PRO A 15 -2.53 8.50 0.49
CA PRO A 15 -2.79 7.09 0.20
C PRO A 15 -3.80 6.97 -0.94
N ILE A 16 -3.67 5.90 -1.72
CA ILE A 16 -4.57 5.61 -2.86
C ILE A 16 -5.93 5.14 -2.34
N TYR A 17 -5.94 4.40 -1.23
CA TYR A 17 -7.14 3.87 -0.59
C TYR A 17 -7.33 4.50 0.79
N ALA A 18 -8.53 4.92 1.10
CA ALA A 18 -8.90 5.36 2.44
C ALA A 18 -9.04 4.17 3.41
N PHE A 19 -9.17 4.48 4.69
CA PHE A 19 -9.37 3.47 5.74
C PHE A 19 -10.61 2.62 5.45
N GLY A 20 -10.43 1.30 5.45
CA GLY A 20 -11.48 0.32 5.17
C GLY A 20 -11.72 0.03 3.68
N GLU A 21 -11.22 0.84 2.74
CA GLU A 21 -11.42 0.59 1.30
C GLU A 21 -10.60 -0.60 0.80
N TRP A 22 -9.35 -0.70 1.23
CA TRP A 22 -8.46 -1.80 0.82
C TRP A 22 -8.76 -3.09 1.60
N GLU A 23 -9.29 -3.01 2.82
CA GLU A 23 -9.66 -4.16 3.65
C GLU A 23 -10.79 -4.99 3.00
N GLY A 24 -11.68 -4.34 2.25
CA GLY A 24 -12.73 -4.98 1.47
C GLY A 24 -12.29 -5.50 0.10
N SER A 25 -11.07 -5.18 -0.34
CA SER A 25 -10.54 -5.62 -1.64
C SER A 25 -9.84 -6.97 -1.52
N ASN A 26 -10.34 -7.97 -2.26
CA ASN A 26 -9.69 -9.29 -2.34
C ASN A 26 -8.39 -9.31 -3.14
N ASN A 27 -8.02 -8.20 -3.78
CA ASN A 27 -6.83 -8.12 -4.62
C ASN A 27 -5.59 -7.64 -3.85
N TYR A 28 -5.77 -7.09 -2.64
CA TYR A 28 -4.68 -6.52 -1.85
C TYR A 28 -4.49 -7.23 -0.51
N THR A 29 -3.25 -7.24 -0.05
CA THR A 29 -2.84 -7.75 1.27
C THR A 29 -1.78 -6.82 1.86
N THR A 30 -1.73 -6.77 3.18
CA THR A 30 -0.62 -6.15 3.94
C THR A 30 0.44 -7.17 4.33
N ASP A 31 0.15 -8.47 4.16
CA ASP A 31 1.09 -9.55 4.45
C ASP A 31 1.90 -9.90 3.20
N ALA A 32 3.19 -9.55 3.23
CA ALA A 32 4.15 -9.85 2.17
C ALA A 32 4.32 -11.37 1.91
N LYS A 33 4.01 -12.23 2.89
CA LYS A 33 4.07 -13.70 2.70
C LYS A 33 2.91 -14.25 1.88
N LEU A 34 1.80 -13.51 1.85
CA LEU A 34 0.62 -13.82 1.06
C LEU A 34 0.62 -13.06 -0.28
N ALA A 35 1.65 -12.27 -0.54
CA ALA A 35 1.74 -11.49 -1.75
C ALA A 35 2.24 -12.35 -2.92
N GLN A 36 1.58 -12.21 -4.07
CA GLN A 36 2.05 -12.79 -5.33
C GLN A 36 3.34 -12.12 -5.81
N GLU A 37 3.55 -10.86 -5.41
CA GLU A 37 4.70 -10.03 -5.79
C GLU A 37 5.26 -9.34 -4.53
N GLU A 38 6.58 -9.31 -4.39
CA GLU A 38 7.25 -8.66 -3.23
C GLU A 38 7.22 -7.13 -3.29
N ASN A 39 6.75 -6.56 -4.41
CA ASN A 39 6.71 -5.13 -4.60
C ASN A 39 5.44 -4.52 -4.00
N VAL A 40 5.61 -3.38 -3.35
CA VAL A 40 4.50 -2.53 -2.92
C VAL A 40 3.82 -1.97 -4.15
N VAL A 41 2.51 -2.19 -4.29
CA VAL A 41 1.72 -1.73 -5.45
C VAL A 41 0.80 -0.55 -5.10
N ALA A 42 0.50 -0.34 -3.82
CA ALA A 42 -0.32 0.77 -3.34
C ALA A 42 -0.06 1.09 -1.87
N TYR A 43 -0.62 2.21 -1.40
CA TYR A 43 -0.69 2.56 0.02
C TYR A 43 -2.13 2.77 0.45
N GLY A 44 -2.50 2.17 1.58
CA GLY A 44 -3.79 2.34 2.23
C GLY A 44 -3.69 3.25 3.45
N GLU A 45 -4.70 4.06 3.69
CA GLU A 45 -4.85 4.80 4.93
C GLU A 45 -5.19 3.85 6.07
N ILE A 46 -4.53 4.07 7.20
CA ILE A 46 -4.93 3.49 8.48
C ILE A 46 -5.61 4.58 9.32
N LYS A 47 -4.97 5.05 10.39
CA LYS A 47 -5.52 6.06 11.28
C LYS A 47 -4.52 7.19 11.47
N ASP A 48 -5.04 8.41 11.66
CA ASP A 48 -4.28 9.62 11.99
C ASP A 48 -3.19 9.97 10.95
N GLY A 49 -3.53 9.88 9.65
CA GLY A 49 -2.62 10.23 8.55
C GLY A 49 -1.43 9.29 8.37
N ARG A 50 -1.50 8.08 8.96
CA ARG A 50 -0.54 7.01 8.72
C ARG A 50 -1.01 6.11 7.59
N TYR A 51 -0.05 5.55 6.87
CA TYR A 51 -0.29 4.70 5.71
C TYR A 51 0.38 3.34 5.87
N ILE A 52 -0.17 2.34 5.20
CA ILE A 52 0.37 0.98 5.17
C ILE A 52 0.63 0.56 3.72
N GLU A 53 1.71 -0.20 3.53
CA GLU A 53 2.06 -0.81 2.25
C GLU A 53 1.04 -1.89 1.90
N LEU A 54 0.58 -1.86 0.65
CA LEU A 54 -0.29 -2.86 0.09
C LEU A 54 0.44 -3.60 -1.02
N PHE A 55 0.41 -4.91 -0.92
CA PHE A 55 0.92 -5.85 -1.89
C PHE A 55 -0.24 -6.49 -2.65
N LYS A 56 0.04 -6.98 -3.84
CA LYS A 56 -0.91 -7.76 -4.61
C LYS A 56 -0.97 -9.17 -4.05
N LYS A 57 -2.17 -9.65 -3.72
CA LYS A 57 -2.40 -11.06 -3.33
C LYS A 57 -2.13 -12.01 -4.49
#